data_AF-A0A357B0L5-F1
#
_entry.id   AF-A0A357B0L5-F1
#
_cell.length_a   1.000
_cell.length_b   1.000
_cell.length_c   1.000
_cell.angle_alpha   90.00
_cell.angle_beta   90.00
_cell.angle_gamma   90.00
#
_symmetry.space_group_name_H-M   'P 1'
#
loop_
_entity.id
_entity.type
_entity.pdbx_description
1 polymer ?
#
loop_
_entity_poly.entity_id
_entity_poly.type
_entity_poly.pdbx_seq_one_letter_code
_entity_poly.pdbx_strand_id
1 'polypeptide(L)'
;DSRRYIMKTLTPGECFGAAAVFCNCPEYVTVLDARCPCRIVFFPQTLLESLMAECPAVAMNYIRFLSDRIRFLNDRIQGLISPSACQALAAFLMDCCTGGKTAIVLAGSIASLADRLNIGRSSLYRAFGQLERRGLIAREGKRIRILDPDGLSRHI
;
A
#
# COMPACT_ATOMS: atom_id res chain seq x y z
N ASP A 1 -21.80 6.21 -13.64
CA ASP A 1 -21.40 4.80 -13.72
C ASP A 1 -20.42 4.47 -12.59
N SER A 2 -20.91 3.94 -11.47
CA SER A 2 -20.12 3.80 -10.23
C SER A 2 -19.26 2.53 -10.28
N ARG A 3 -18.02 2.66 -10.74
CA ARG A 3 -17.06 1.56 -10.80
C ARG A 3 -16.77 1.05 -9.38
N ARG A 4 -17.27 -0.14 -9.01
CA ARG A 4 -17.00 -0.76 -7.69
C ARG A 4 -15.56 -1.25 -7.64
N TYR A 5 -14.81 -0.84 -6.62
CA TYR A 5 -13.42 -1.27 -6.41
C TYR A 5 -13.35 -2.25 -5.24
N ILE A 6 -12.71 -3.41 -5.45
CA ILE A 6 -12.51 -4.40 -4.40
C ILE A 6 -11.40 -3.92 -3.47
N MET A 7 -11.78 -3.50 -2.27
CA MET A 7 -10.83 -3.01 -1.25
C MET A 7 -10.08 -4.14 -0.55
N LYS A 8 -10.78 -5.23 -0.21
CA LYS A 8 -10.22 -6.42 0.45
C LYS A 8 -11.13 -7.62 0.22
N THR A 9 -10.53 -8.79 0.00
CA THR A 9 -11.20 -10.09 0.12
C THR A 9 -10.96 -10.62 1.52
N LEU A 10 -12.04 -11.02 2.20
CA LEU A 10 -11.99 -11.50 3.59
C LEU A 10 -11.88 -13.02 3.65
N THR A 11 -11.14 -13.53 4.62
CA THR A 11 -10.95 -14.95 4.91
C THR A 11 -11.41 -15.30 6.33
N PRO A 12 -11.63 -16.59 6.66
CA PRO A 12 -12.04 -17.00 8.01
C PRO A 12 -11.09 -16.44 9.09
N GLY A 13 -11.66 -15.87 10.15
CA GLY A 13 -10.92 -15.25 11.25
C GLY A 13 -10.63 -13.75 11.07
N GLU A 14 -10.90 -13.17 9.90
CA GLU A 14 -10.71 -11.74 9.69
C GLU A 14 -11.92 -10.90 10.11
N CYS A 15 -11.64 -9.77 10.77
CA CYS A 15 -12.66 -8.80 11.17
C CYS A 15 -12.89 -7.72 10.11
N PHE A 16 -14.12 -7.21 10.07
CA PHE A 16 -14.54 -6.05 9.27
C PHE A 16 -15.53 -5.19 10.08
N GLY A 17 -15.90 -4.02 9.58
CA GLY A 17 -16.86 -3.13 10.24
C GLY A 17 -16.41 -2.42 11.50
N ALA A 18 -15.23 -2.73 12.03
CA ALA A 18 -14.69 -2.07 13.22
C ALA A 18 -14.66 -0.53 13.09
N ALA A 19 -14.31 0.01 11.91
CA ALA A 19 -14.28 1.46 11.73
C ALA A 19 -15.64 2.15 11.99
N ALA A 20 -16.77 1.44 11.91
CA ALA A 20 -18.08 1.99 12.17
C ALA A 20 -18.50 1.97 13.64
N VAL A 21 -17.86 1.12 14.48
CA VAL A 21 -18.31 0.89 15.86
C VAL A 21 -18.20 2.15 16.72
N PHE A 22 -17.20 2.99 16.49
CA PHE A 22 -17.00 4.25 17.26
C PHE A 22 -16.96 5.48 16.35
N CYS A 23 -17.35 5.35 15.09
CA CYS A 23 -17.40 6.48 14.16
C CYS A 23 -18.79 7.12 14.23
N ASN A 24 -18.84 8.44 14.43
CA ASN A 24 -20.10 9.19 14.43
C ASN A 24 -20.57 9.53 13.01
N CYS A 25 -20.50 8.55 12.10
CA CYS A 25 -20.92 8.69 10.71
C CYS A 25 -22.11 7.75 10.46
N PRO A 26 -23.27 8.26 10.03
CA PRO A 26 -24.46 7.44 9.79
C PRO A 26 -24.32 6.54 8.55
N GLU A 27 -23.36 6.81 7.67
CA GLU A 27 -23.19 6.09 6.41
C GLU A 27 -22.08 5.05 6.49
N TYR A 28 -22.46 3.78 6.31
CA TYR A 28 -21.50 2.70 6.15
C TYR A 28 -21.06 2.62 4.68
N VAL A 29 -19.86 3.11 4.39
CA VAL A 29 -19.38 3.35 3.02
C VAL A 29 -18.95 2.06 2.28
N THR A 30 -18.92 0.90 2.95
CA THR A 30 -18.47 -0.37 2.35
C THR A 30 -19.59 -1.39 2.17
N VAL A 31 -19.76 -1.89 0.96
CA VAL A 31 -20.65 -3.02 0.65
C VAL A 31 -19.88 -4.34 0.83
N LEU A 32 -20.54 -5.34 1.42
CA LEU A 32 -20.00 -6.70 1.57
C LEU A 32 -20.79 -7.66 0.69
N ASP A 33 -20.08 -8.38 -0.17
CA ASP A 33 -20.65 -9.42 -1.03
C ASP A 33 -20.14 -10.80 -0.59
N ALA A 34 -21.05 -11.67 -0.14
CA ALA A 34 -20.71 -13.06 0.19
C ALA A 34 -20.44 -13.86 -1.08
N ARG A 35 -19.22 -14.38 -1.25
CA ARG A 35 -18.80 -15.15 -2.43
C ARG A 35 -19.09 -16.64 -2.34
N CYS A 36 -19.40 -17.12 -1.15
CA CYS A 36 -19.74 -18.50 -0.82
C CYS A 36 -20.64 -18.50 0.43
N PRO A 37 -21.30 -19.63 0.76
CA PRO A 37 -21.95 -19.80 2.05
C PRO A 37 -20.96 -19.52 3.18
N CYS A 38 -21.26 -18.55 4.04
CA CYS A 38 -20.39 -18.12 5.12
C CYS A 38 -21.17 -17.86 6.40
N ARG A 39 -20.46 -17.87 7.53
CA ARG A 39 -21.00 -17.53 8.86
C ARG A 39 -20.25 -16.32 9.38
N ILE A 40 -20.98 -15.39 9.96
CA ILE A 40 -20.45 -14.15 10.53
C ILE A 40 -20.85 -14.12 12.00
N VAL A 41 -19.90 -13.76 12.85
CA VAL A 41 -20.18 -13.44 14.26
C VAL A 41 -20.32 -11.93 14.35
N PHE A 42 -21.48 -11.47 14.81
CA PHE A 42 -21.75 -10.05 15.00
C PHE A 42 -21.46 -9.66 16.44
N PHE A 43 -20.67 -8.60 16.63
CA PHE A 43 -20.36 -8.02 17.92
C PHE A 43 -21.05 -6.66 18.04
N PRO A 44 -22.11 -6.52 18.86
CA PRO A 44 -22.70 -5.23 19.16
C PRO A 44 -21.67 -4.30 19.81
N GLN A 45 -21.80 -2.99 19.57
CA GLN A 45 -20.93 -1.99 20.17
C GLN A 45 -20.88 -2.10 21.71
N THR A 46 -22.04 -2.27 22.34
CA THR A 46 -22.14 -2.39 23.81
C THR A 46 -21.37 -3.58 24.38
N LEU A 47 -21.34 -4.71 23.65
CA LEU A 47 -20.54 -5.87 24.03
C LEU A 47 -19.04 -5.58 23.89
N LEU A 48 -18.65 -4.85 22.84
CA LEU A 48 -17.26 -4.48 22.67
C LEU A 48 -16.80 -3.52 23.78
N GLU A 49 -17.64 -2.55 24.15
CA GLU A 49 -17.39 -1.63 25.26
C GLU A 49 -17.24 -2.37 26.60
N SER A 50 -18.12 -3.32 26.91
CA SER A 50 -18.00 -4.13 28.13
C SER A 50 -16.71 -4.96 28.14
N LEU A 51 -16.38 -5.60 27.02
CA LEU A 51 -15.14 -6.38 26.87
C LEU A 51 -13.88 -5.51 27.02
N MET A 52 -13.91 -4.27 26.53
CA MET A 52 -12.81 -3.33 26.70
C MET A 52 -12.65 -2.88 28.16
N ALA A 53 -13.76 -2.69 28.88
CA ALA A 53 -13.75 -2.32 30.29
C ALA A 53 -13.25 -3.47 31.19
N GLU A 54 -13.67 -4.70 30.90
CA GLU A 54 -13.27 -5.90 31.65
C GLU A 54 -11.87 -6.38 31.29
N CYS A 55 -11.46 -6.23 30.03
CA CYS A 55 -10.18 -6.71 29.51
C CYS A 55 -9.48 -5.63 28.67
N PRO A 56 -8.60 -4.83 29.29
CA PRO A 56 -7.88 -3.74 28.59
C PRO A 56 -7.06 -4.19 27.37
N ALA A 57 -6.67 -5.46 27.30
CA ALA A 57 -6.01 -6.04 26.14
C ALA A 57 -6.89 -5.97 24.87
N VAL A 58 -8.22 -6.06 25.00
CA VAL A 58 -9.16 -5.90 23.88
C VAL A 58 -9.07 -4.50 23.29
N ALA A 59 -9.05 -3.47 24.15
CA ALA A 59 -8.91 -2.08 23.70
C ALA A 59 -7.58 -1.86 22.95
N MET A 60 -6.48 -2.39 23.50
CA MET A 60 -5.17 -2.28 22.85
C MET A 60 -5.12 -3.02 21.50
N ASN A 61 -5.72 -4.20 21.42
CA ASN A 61 -5.82 -4.96 20.17
C ASN A 61 -6.68 -4.24 19.13
N TYR A 62 -7.75 -3.58 19.58
CA TYR A 62 -8.61 -2.79 18.72
C TYR A 62 -7.88 -1.57 18.14
N ILE A 63 -7.11 -0.84 18.96
CA ILE A 63 -6.26 0.28 18.52
C ILE A 63 -5.22 -0.19 17.49
N ARG A 64 -4.55 -1.33 17.77
CA ARG A 64 -3.58 -1.92 16.83
C ARG A 64 -4.24 -2.26 15.50
N PHE A 65 -5.40 -2.93 15.54
CA PHE A 65 -6.18 -3.28 14.36
C PHE A 65 -6.52 -2.04 13.52
N LEU A 66 -7.02 -0.97 14.13
CA LEU A 66 -7.37 0.26 13.42
C LEU A 66 -6.13 0.95 12.82
N SER A 67 -5.02 0.97 13.56
CA SER A 67 -3.76 1.58 13.11
C SER A 67 -3.18 0.85 11.90
N ASP A 68 -3.17 -0.48 11.91
CA ASP A 68 -2.77 -1.28 10.75
C ASP A 68 -3.72 -1.07 9.56
N ARG A 69 -5.02 -0.88 9.83
CA ARG A 69 -6.01 -0.60 8.78
C ARG A 69 -5.80 0.75 8.13
N ILE A 70 -5.51 1.81 8.90
CA ILE A 70 -5.17 3.14 8.39
C ILE A 70 -3.92 3.06 7.50
N ARG A 71 -2.86 2.39 7.98
CA ARG A 71 -1.63 2.20 7.18
C ARG A 71 -1.92 1.49 5.86
N PHE A 72 -2.70 0.41 5.89
CA PHE A 72 -3.09 -0.32 4.68
C PHE A 72 -3.88 0.55 3.69
N LEU A 73 -4.82 1.36 4.17
CA LEU A 73 -5.63 2.22 3.31
C LEU A 73 -4.80 3.37 2.72
N ASN A 74 -3.90 3.96 3.49
CA ASN A 74 -2.97 4.98 2.98
C ASN A 74 -2.07 4.41 1.87
N ASP A 75 -1.52 3.19 2.06
CA ASP A 75 -0.76 2.49 1.01
C ASP A 75 -1.58 2.29 -0.28
N ARG A 76 -2.88 1.97 -0.15
CA ARG A 76 -3.80 1.81 -1.29
C ARG A 76 -4.08 3.13 -2.00
N ILE A 77 -4.35 4.19 -1.24
CA ILE A 77 -4.62 5.54 -1.77
C ILE A 77 -3.38 6.07 -2.51
N GLN A 78 -2.19 5.90 -1.95
CA GLN A 78 -0.94 6.24 -2.64
C GLN A 78 -0.78 5.49 -3.96
N GLY A 79 -1.21 4.22 -4.02
CA GLY A 79 -1.26 3.45 -5.27
C GLY A 79 -2.30 3.93 -6.29
N LEU A 80 -3.27 4.76 -5.89
CA LEU A 80 -4.36 5.26 -6.75
C LEU A 80 -4.15 6.72 -7.22
N ILE A 81 -3.48 7.56 -6.42
CA ILE A 81 -3.47 9.04 -6.62
C ILE A 81 -2.12 9.57 -7.13
N SER A 82 -1.00 8.91 -6.86
CA SER A 82 0.32 9.37 -7.30
C SER A 82 0.63 8.86 -8.72
N PRO A 83 1.48 9.52 -9.52
CA PRO A 83 2.28 8.79 -10.50
C PRO A 83 2.84 7.59 -9.75
N SER A 84 2.52 6.36 -10.17
CA SER A 84 2.78 5.20 -9.31
C SER A 84 4.25 5.22 -8.86
N ALA A 85 4.60 4.67 -7.70
CA ALA A 85 6.01 4.68 -7.25
C ALA A 85 6.99 4.18 -8.33
N CYS A 86 6.50 3.35 -9.28
CA CYS A 86 7.19 2.99 -10.52
C CYS A 86 7.41 4.14 -11.50
N GLN A 87 6.44 5.02 -11.73
CA GLN A 87 6.57 6.21 -12.57
C GLN A 87 7.54 7.22 -11.97
N ALA A 88 7.41 7.51 -10.66
CA ALA A 88 8.34 8.41 -9.97
C ALA A 88 9.78 7.87 -9.99
N LEU A 89 9.95 6.56 -9.78
CA LEU A 89 11.24 5.90 -9.90
C LEU A 89 11.74 5.87 -11.36
N ALA A 90 10.88 5.58 -12.33
CA ALA A 90 11.25 5.53 -13.75
C ALA A 90 11.71 6.91 -14.25
N ALA A 91 10.96 7.97 -13.93
CA ALA A 91 11.35 9.35 -14.23
C ALA A 91 12.70 9.71 -13.62
N PHE A 92 12.90 9.40 -12.34
CA PHE A 92 14.18 9.63 -11.67
C PHE A 92 15.36 8.88 -12.33
N LEU A 93 15.15 7.62 -12.71
CA LEU A 93 16.19 6.82 -13.38
C LEU A 93 16.47 7.33 -14.78
N MET A 94 15.46 7.76 -15.53
CA MET A 94 15.62 8.36 -16.85
C MET A 94 16.34 9.71 -16.79
N ASP A 95 16.06 10.55 -15.79
CA ASP A 95 16.79 11.80 -15.56
C ASP A 95 18.27 11.54 -15.24
N CYS A 96 18.57 10.45 -14.54
CA CYS A 96 19.95 10.03 -14.27
C CYS A 96 20.64 9.42 -15.51
N CYS A 97 19.87 8.96 -16.50
CA CYS A 97 20.35 8.37 -17.75
C CYS A 97 20.68 9.44 -18.81
N THR A 98 21.38 10.50 -18.42
CA THR A 98 21.82 11.54 -19.37
C THR A 98 23.09 11.12 -20.11
N GLY A 99 23.13 11.34 -21.42
CA GLY A 99 24.30 11.08 -22.26
C GLY A 99 24.59 9.59 -22.57
N GLY A 100 23.56 8.73 -22.59
CA GLY A 100 23.70 7.31 -22.99
C GLY A 100 24.24 6.38 -21.90
N LYS A 101 24.42 6.87 -20.67
CA LYS A 101 24.85 6.06 -19.52
C LYS A 101 23.69 5.23 -18.97
N THR A 102 23.71 3.93 -19.23
CA THR A 102 22.70 2.98 -18.73
C THR A 102 23.00 2.47 -17.32
N ALA A 103 24.15 2.82 -16.73
CA ALA A 103 24.52 2.42 -15.37
C ALA A 103 24.51 3.63 -14.44
N ILE A 104 23.68 3.55 -13.40
CA ILE A 104 23.45 4.59 -12.39
C ILE A 104 23.97 4.09 -11.05
N VAL A 105 24.70 4.93 -10.32
CA VAL A 105 25.06 4.68 -8.93
C VAL A 105 24.23 5.60 -8.06
N LEU A 106 23.38 5.03 -7.21
CA LEU A 106 22.56 5.83 -6.30
C LEU A 106 23.43 6.61 -5.32
N ALA A 107 23.30 7.93 -5.31
CA ALA A 107 23.84 8.77 -4.25
C ALA A 107 22.97 8.60 -2.99
N GLY A 108 23.57 8.12 -1.90
CA GLY A 108 22.88 7.95 -0.62
C GLY A 108 22.29 6.56 -0.39
N SER A 109 21.31 6.48 0.51
CA SER A 109 20.62 5.25 0.88
C SER A 109 19.25 5.15 0.19
N ILE A 110 18.66 3.95 0.17
CA ILE A 110 17.28 3.75 -0.28
C ILE A 110 16.29 4.63 0.50
N ALA A 111 16.56 4.91 1.78
CA ALA A 111 15.74 5.80 2.59
C ALA A 111 15.79 7.24 2.06
N SER A 112 16.98 7.75 1.77
CA SER A 112 17.15 9.09 1.18
C SER A 112 16.49 9.21 -0.19
N LEU A 113 16.54 8.15 -1.02
CA LEU A 113 15.82 8.13 -2.29
C LEU A 113 14.30 8.12 -2.10
N ALA A 114 13.80 7.37 -1.12
CA ALA A 114 12.38 7.34 -0.78
C ALA A 114 11.88 8.74 -0.36
N ASP A 115 12.63 9.43 0.49
CA ASP A 115 12.33 10.81 0.91
C ASP A 115 12.37 11.78 -0.28
N ARG A 116 13.40 11.68 -1.13
CA ARG A 116 13.56 12.53 -2.33
C ARG A 116 12.40 12.36 -3.32
N LEU A 117 11.94 11.13 -3.51
CA LEU A 117 10.83 10.81 -4.41
C LEU A 117 9.46 10.97 -3.73
N ASN A 118 9.43 11.39 -2.45
CA ASN A 118 8.23 11.53 -1.63
C ASN A 118 7.34 10.26 -1.65
N ILE A 119 7.98 9.09 -1.56
CA ILE A 119 7.32 7.78 -1.53
C ILE A 119 7.75 6.99 -0.31
N GLY A 120 6.84 6.16 0.22
CA GLY A 120 7.19 5.25 1.32
C GLY A 120 8.27 4.24 0.91
N ARG A 121 9.16 3.87 1.85
CA ARG A 121 10.23 2.88 1.61
C ARG A 121 9.71 1.55 1.06
N SER A 122 8.60 1.05 1.61
CA SER A 122 7.92 -0.16 1.12
C SER A 122 7.46 0.00 -0.33
N SER A 123 6.89 1.15 -0.68
CA SER A 123 6.47 1.49 -2.05
C SER A 123 7.66 1.57 -3.00
N LEU A 124 8.79 2.15 -2.59
CA LEU A 124 10.01 2.20 -3.39
C LEU A 124 10.59 0.79 -3.64
N TYR A 125 10.64 -0.08 -2.63
CA TYR A 125 11.08 -1.48 -2.82
C TYR A 125 10.14 -2.26 -3.76
N ARG A 126 8.82 -2.07 -3.64
CA ARG A 126 7.84 -2.65 -4.56
C ARG A 126 8.06 -2.16 -6.00
N ALA A 127 8.37 -0.88 -6.17
CA ALA A 127 8.65 -0.28 -7.47
C ALA A 127 9.91 -0.88 -8.12
N PHE A 128 11.01 -0.97 -7.37
CA PHE A 128 12.22 -1.68 -7.83
C PHE A 128 11.89 -3.10 -8.32
N GLY A 129 11.24 -3.90 -7.47
CA GLY A 129 10.90 -5.29 -7.81
C GLY A 129 9.91 -5.42 -8.98
N GLN A 130 9.12 -4.39 -9.28
CA GLN A 130 8.26 -4.39 -10.46
C GLN A 130 9.06 -4.10 -11.75
N LEU A 131 9.97 -3.13 -11.72
CA LEU A 131 10.83 -2.81 -12.87
C LEU A 131 11.82 -3.95 -13.16
N GLU A 132 12.37 -4.61 -12.14
CA GLU A 132 13.25 -5.79 -12.27
C GLU A 132 12.50 -6.98 -12.87
N ARG A 133 11.29 -7.31 -12.37
CA ARG A 133 10.48 -8.41 -12.93
C ARG A 133 10.07 -8.21 -14.39
N ARG A 134 10.01 -6.95 -14.83
CA ARG A 134 9.72 -6.59 -16.23
C ARG A 134 10.97 -6.56 -17.10
N GLY A 135 12.16 -6.81 -16.54
CA GLY A 135 13.41 -6.76 -17.27
C GLY A 135 13.81 -5.35 -17.70
N LEU A 136 13.27 -4.30 -17.07
CA LEU A 136 13.56 -2.90 -17.42
C LEU A 136 14.85 -2.41 -16.76
N ILE A 137 15.14 -2.92 -15.57
CA ILE A 137 16.35 -2.61 -14.80
C ILE A 137 16.92 -3.87 -14.16
N ALA A 138 18.20 -3.82 -13.79
CA ALA A 138 18.86 -4.76 -12.90
C ALA A 138 19.56 -4.00 -11.78
N ARG A 139 19.60 -4.57 -10.58
CA ARG A 139 20.18 -3.90 -9.42
C ARG A 139 21.25 -4.76 -8.74
N GLU A 140 22.40 -4.13 -8.47
CA GLU A 140 23.55 -4.71 -7.78
C GLU A 140 23.93 -3.77 -6.63
N GLY A 141 23.29 -3.97 -5.47
CA GLY A 141 23.45 -3.09 -4.31
C GLY A 141 23.00 -1.66 -4.61
N LYS A 142 23.94 -0.72 -4.68
CA LYS A 142 23.69 0.70 -5.02
C LYS A 142 23.76 0.99 -6.52
N ARG A 143 24.18 0.02 -7.34
CA ARG A 143 24.24 0.15 -8.79
C ARG A 143 22.93 -0.31 -9.41
N ILE A 144 22.41 0.49 -10.33
CA ILE A 144 21.22 0.18 -11.13
C ILE A 144 21.65 0.24 -12.58
N ARG A 145 21.41 -0.84 -13.32
CA ARG A 145 21.60 -0.90 -14.77
C ARG A 145 20.23 -0.85 -15.44
N ILE A 146 20.02 0.12 -16.33
CA ILE A 146 18.87 0.20 -17.22
C ILE A 146 19.10 -0.81 -18.34
N LEU A 147 18.18 -1.76 -18.49
CA LEU A 147 18.22 -2.80 -19.50
C LEU A 147 17.39 -2.41 -20.74
N ASP A 148 16.28 -1.71 -20.53
CA ASP A 148 15.37 -1.26 -21.58
C ASP A 148 14.93 0.20 -21.31
N PRO A 149 15.66 1.20 -21.84
CA PRO A 149 15.32 2.62 -21.69
C PRO A 149 13.97 2.98 -22.31
N ASP A 150 13.63 2.37 -23.46
CA ASP A 150 12.38 2.64 -24.16
C ASP A 150 11.19 2.12 -23.35
N GLY A 151 11.27 0.89 -22.84
CA GLY A 151 10.28 0.32 -21.92
C GLY A 151 10.17 1.10 -20.60
N LEU A 152 11.27 1.64 -20.09
CA LEU A 152 11.28 2.46 -18.87
C LEU A 152 10.62 3.83 -19.10
N SER A 153 10.84 4.47 -20.25
CA SER A 153 10.24 5.76 -20.59
C SER A 153 8.71 5.72 -20.70
N ARG A 154 8.12 4.57 -21.08
CA ARG A 154 6.65 4.36 -21.13
C ARG A 154 5.99 4.34 -19.75
N HIS A 155 6.77 4.34 -18.68
CA HIS A 155 6.28 4.44 -17.30
C HIS A 155 6.26 5.87 -16.78
N ILE A 156 6.85 6.83 -17.48
CA ILE A 156 6.72 8.25 -17.17
C ILE A 156 5.34 8.70 -17.64
#